data_AF-A0A7X1HK21-F1
#
_entry.id   AF-A0A7X1HK21-F1
#
_cell.length_a   1.000
_cell.length_b   1.000
_cell.length_c   1.000
_cell.angle_alpha   90.00
_cell.angle_beta   90.00
_cell.angle_gamma   90.00
#
_symmetry.space_group_name_H-M   'P 1'
#
loop_
_entity.id
_entity.type
_entity.pdbx_description
1 polymer ?
#
loop_
_entity_poly.entity_id
_entity_poly.type
_entity_poly.pdbx_seq_one_letter_code
_entity_poly.pdbx_strand_id
1 'polypeptide(L)'
;EDGSPPSLAIETLPGYGKAKTWALDLKADLDDYRASILTWSDMSTKLLLSGPPGTGKTTFARALCNSLQVPLVVSSVSTWLQGAHLSDVLNRMARTFAEARALAPAILFIDEIDGIGKRQPAEREYADYWNGVVNKALELLDGAVKGEGLIVV
;
A
#
# COMPACT_ATOMS: atom_id res chain seq x y z
N GLU A 1 -23.61 5.57 -27.47
CA GLU A 1 -22.44 4.87 -26.93
C GLU A 1 -21.39 5.94 -26.63
N ASP A 2 -21.16 6.23 -25.36
CA ASP A 2 -20.25 7.31 -24.98
C ASP A 2 -18.82 6.80 -25.08
N GLY A 3 -18.05 7.31 -26.04
CA GLY A 3 -16.72 6.86 -26.44
C GLY A 3 -15.61 7.20 -25.44
N SER A 4 -15.91 7.13 -24.14
CA SER A 4 -14.92 7.26 -23.08
C SER A 4 -13.99 6.03 -23.14
N PRO A 5 -12.65 6.20 -23.12
CA PRO A 5 -11.75 5.06 -23.00
C PRO A 5 -12.15 4.24 -21.77
N PRO A 6 -12.05 2.89 -21.81
CA PRO A 6 -12.33 2.09 -20.64
C PRO A 6 -11.46 2.60 -19.49
N SER A 7 -12.10 3.09 -18.44
CA SER A 7 -11.40 3.59 -17.25
C SER A 7 -10.47 2.49 -16.75
N LEU A 8 -9.21 2.83 -16.51
CA LEU A 8 -8.21 1.91 -15.93
C LEU A 8 -8.82 1.25 -14.68
N ALA A 9 -9.17 -0.03 -14.74
CA ALA A 9 -9.88 -0.75 -13.68
C ALA A 9 -9.43 -2.22 -13.68
N ILE A 10 -9.49 -2.87 -12.52
CA ILE A 10 -9.05 -4.27 -12.34
C ILE A 10 -9.79 -5.23 -13.27
N GLU A 11 -11.09 -5.01 -13.46
CA GLU A 11 -11.97 -5.82 -14.31
C GLU A 11 -11.42 -5.90 -15.74
N THR A 12 -10.98 -4.77 -16.28
CA THR A 12 -10.50 -4.63 -17.66
C THR A 12 -8.99 -4.80 -17.82
N LEU A 13 -8.22 -4.83 -16.72
CA LEU A 13 -6.77 -4.94 -16.75
C LEU A 13 -6.32 -6.36 -17.15
N PRO A 14 -5.54 -6.54 -18.24
CA PRO A 14 -5.03 -7.86 -18.61
C PRO A 14 -3.85 -8.28 -17.73
N GLY A 15 -3.73 -9.58 -17.43
CA GLY A 15 -2.61 -10.15 -16.69
C GLY A 15 -2.77 -10.09 -15.16
N TYR A 16 -1.68 -9.88 -14.43
CA TYR A 16 -1.57 -9.80 -12.96
C TYR A 16 -1.92 -11.07 -12.15
N GLY A 17 -2.48 -12.10 -12.78
CA GLY A 17 -2.66 -13.43 -12.18
C GLY A 17 -3.35 -13.38 -10.82
N LYS A 18 -2.70 -13.94 -9.79
CA LYS A 18 -3.23 -13.98 -8.42
C LYS A 18 -3.56 -12.59 -7.84
N ALA A 19 -2.83 -11.54 -8.24
CA ALA A 19 -3.12 -10.18 -7.79
C ALA A 19 -4.46 -9.67 -8.34
N LYS A 20 -4.78 -9.98 -9.61
CA LYS A 20 -6.10 -9.64 -10.18
C LYS A 20 -7.23 -10.39 -9.47
N THR A 21 -7.04 -11.69 -9.21
CA THR A 21 -8.03 -12.48 -8.44
C THR A 21 -8.25 -11.88 -7.05
N TRP A 22 -7.17 -11.63 -6.31
CA TRP A 22 -7.24 -10.99 -5.00
C TRP A 22 -7.98 -9.65 -5.02
N ALA A 23 -7.76 -8.82 -6.05
CA ALA A 23 -8.42 -7.52 -6.16
C ALA A 23 -9.91 -7.62 -6.47
N LEU A 24 -10.33 -8.62 -7.26
CA LEU A 24 -11.75 -8.89 -7.53
C LEU A 24 -12.46 -9.45 -6.29
N ASP A 25 -11.79 -10.33 -5.55
CA ASP A 25 -12.31 -10.86 -4.28
C ASP A 25 -12.44 -9.74 -3.25
N LEU A 26 -11.40 -8.92 -3.07
CA LEU A 26 -11.44 -7.76 -2.18
C LEU A 26 -12.55 -6.76 -2.58
N LYS A 27 -12.82 -6.61 -3.88
CA LYS A 27 -13.93 -5.77 -4.34
C LYS A 27 -15.28 -6.29 -3.84
N ALA A 28 -15.52 -7.59 -3.96
CA ALA A 28 -16.74 -8.22 -3.48
C ALA A 28 -16.84 -8.10 -1.95
N ASP A 29 -15.76 -8.41 -1.24
CA ASP A 29 -15.67 -8.30 0.22
C ASP A 29 -15.97 -6.86 0.70
N LEU A 30 -15.44 -5.85 0.00
CA LEU A 30 -15.67 -4.45 0.35
C LEU A 30 -17.13 -4.02 0.16
N ASP A 31 -17.79 -4.54 -0.88
CA ASP A 31 -19.22 -4.30 -1.11
C ASP A 31 -20.06 -4.98 0.00
N ASP A 32 -19.67 -6.18 0.44
CA ASP A 32 -20.29 -6.88 1.58
C ASP A 32 -20.03 -6.18 2.93
N TYR A 33 -18.83 -5.65 3.15
CA TYR A 33 -18.50 -4.81 4.31
C TYR A 33 -19.36 -3.54 4.35
N ARG A 34 -19.52 -2.85 3.21
CA ARG A 34 -20.40 -1.68 3.08
C ARG A 34 -21.87 -2.03 3.36
N ALA A 35 -22.29 -3.25 3.04
CA ALA A 35 -23.60 -3.78 3.35
C ALA A 35 -23.74 -4.31 4.79
N SER A 36 -22.69 -4.20 5.62
CA SER A 36 -22.64 -4.75 6.99
C SER A 36 -22.84 -6.27 7.07
N ILE A 37 -22.46 -6.99 6.01
CA ILE A 37 -22.48 -8.46 5.94
C ILE A 37 -21.17 -9.04 6.50
N LEU A 38 -20.05 -8.39 6.18
CA LEU A 38 -18.71 -8.75 6.67
C LEU A 38 -18.16 -7.67 7.60
N THR A 39 -17.29 -8.09 8.51
CA THR A 39 -16.44 -7.16 9.27
C THR A 39 -15.13 -6.93 8.53
N TRP A 40 -14.41 -5.86 8.88
CA TRP A 40 -13.13 -5.56 8.24
C TRP A 40 -12.12 -6.70 8.39
N SER A 41 -12.13 -7.38 9.53
CA SER A 41 -11.24 -8.52 9.82
C SER A 41 -11.49 -9.75 8.95
N ASP A 42 -12.66 -9.86 8.31
CA ASP A 42 -12.97 -10.98 7.42
C ASP A 42 -12.35 -10.82 6.03
N MET A 43 -11.94 -9.59 5.67
CA MET A 43 -11.45 -9.25 4.33
C MET A 43 -9.93 -9.40 4.18
N SER A 44 -9.49 -9.83 2.99
CA SER A 44 -8.06 -9.88 2.63
C SER A 44 -7.54 -8.51 2.16
N THR A 45 -7.10 -7.67 3.10
CA THR A 45 -6.80 -6.23 2.85
C THR A 45 -5.33 -5.92 2.54
N LYS A 46 -4.49 -6.93 2.32
CA LYS A 46 -3.03 -6.77 2.21
C LYS A 46 -2.49 -7.52 1.02
N LEU A 47 -1.72 -6.84 0.18
CA LEU A 47 -1.06 -7.44 -0.98
C LEU A 47 0.40 -6.99 -1.02
N LEU A 48 1.30 -7.89 -1.41
CA LEU A 48 2.66 -7.53 -1.80
C LEU A 48 2.82 -7.81 -3.28
N LEU A 49 3.02 -6.77 -4.08
CA LEU A 49 3.29 -6.89 -5.51
C LEU A 49 4.79 -7.00 -5.77
N SER A 50 5.25 -8.21 -6.11
CA SER A 50 6.63 -8.45 -6.52
C SER A 50 6.75 -8.71 -8.02
N GLY A 51 7.75 -8.08 -8.64
CA GLY A 51 8.08 -8.26 -10.06
C GLY A 51 9.09 -7.20 -10.52
N PRO A 52 9.74 -7.42 -11.68
CA PRO A 52 10.71 -6.47 -12.23
C PRO A 52 10.19 -5.02 -12.33
N PRO A 53 11.08 -4.01 -12.43
CA PRO A 53 10.69 -2.66 -12.79
C PRO A 53 9.91 -2.64 -14.11
N GLY A 54 8.90 -1.78 -14.22
CA GLY A 54 8.09 -1.66 -15.45
C GLY A 54 6.97 -2.69 -15.64
N THR A 55 6.72 -3.60 -14.67
CA THR A 55 5.60 -4.57 -14.76
C THR A 55 4.22 -4.01 -14.38
N GLY A 56 4.11 -2.69 -14.20
CA GLY A 56 2.82 -2.03 -13.98
C GLY A 56 2.27 -2.12 -12.55
N LYS A 57 3.12 -2.30 -11.52
CA LYS A 57 2.69 -2.29 -10.10
C LYS A 57 1.92 -1.01 -9.72
N THR A 58 2.46 0.15 -10.09
CA THR A 58 1.79 1.45 -9.89
C THR A 58 0.48 1.56 -10.70
N THR A 59 0.44 0.97 -11.90
CA THR A 59 -0.77 0.90 -12.74
C THR A 59 -1.85 0.04 -12.08
N PHE A 60 -1.46 -1.09 -11.48
CA PHE A 60 -2.36 -1.95 -10.72
C PHE A 60 -2.97 -1.21 -9.51
N ALA A 61 -2.16 -0.46 -8.75
CA ALA A 61 -2.67 0.32 -7.62
C ALA A 61 -3.72 1.38 -8.04
N ARG A 62 -3.50 2.05 -9.18
CA ARG A 62 -4.48 2.99 -9.76
C ARG A 62 -5.74 2.28 -10.25
N ALA A 63 -5.60 1.12 -10.90
CA ALA A 63 -6.73 0.31 -11.32
C ALA A 63 -7.56 -0.16 -10.11
N LEU A 64 -6.90 -0.58 -9.02
CA LEU A 64 -7.54 -0.99 -7.78
C LEU A 64 -8.34 0.15 -7.15
N CYS A 65 -7.76 1.34 -7.05
CA CYS A 65 -8.44 2.57 -6.62
C CYS A 65 -9.73 2.81 -7.39
N ASN A 66 -9.65 2.72 -8.73
CA ASN A 66 -10.80 2.94 -9.60
C ASN A 66 -11.86 1.83 -9.46
N SER A 67 -11.48 0.56 -9.28
CA SER A 67 -12.47 -0.52 -9.11
C SER A 67 -13.15 -0.48 -7.73
N LEU A 68 -12.39 -0.16 -6.67
CA LEU A 68 -12.90 -0.12 -5.30
C LEU A 68 -13.63 1.19 -4.95
N GLN A 69 -13.42 2.25 -5.74
CA GLN A 69 -13.96 3.59 -5.50
C GLN A 69 -13.59 4.10 -4.10
N VAL A 70 -12.30 3.98 -3.74
CA VAL A 70 -11.73 4.47 -2.48
C VAL A 70 -10.51 5.34 -2.74
N PRO A 71 -10.15 6.29 -1.86
CA PRO A 71 -8.94 7.10 -2.01
C PRO A 71 -7.67 6.25 -2.13
N LEU A 72 -6.71 6.75 -2.92
CA LEU A 72 -5.38 6.16 -3.07
C LEU A 72 -4.33 7.13 -2.55
N VAL A 73 -3.66 6.74 -1.47
CA VAL A 73 -2.45 7.41 -0.97
C VAL A 73 -1.24 6.65 -1.50
N VAL A 74 -0.38 7.35 -2.24
CA VAL A 74 0.84 6.77 -2.82
C VAL A 74 2.07 7.32 -2.11
N SER A 75 2.97 6.44 -1.72
CA SER A 75 4.31 6.81 -1.29
C SER A 75 5.34 5.81 -1.82
N SER A 76 6.61 6.11 -1.60
CA SER A 76 7.70 5.20 -1.92
C SER A 76 8.81 5.34 -0.89
N VAL A 77 9.68 4.33 -0.82
CA VAL A 77 10.86 4.40 0.05
C VAL A 77 11.75 5.58 -0.32
N SER A 78 11.95 5.82 -1.62
CA SER A 78 12.64 7.01 -2.12
C SER A 78 12.02 8.32 -1.61
N THR A 79 10.68 8.42 -1.60
CA THR A 79 9.95 9.59 -1.07
C THR A 79 10.21 9.80 0.42
N TRP A 80 10.24 8.72 1.21
CA TRP A 80 10.52 8.81 2.64
C TRP A 80 11.96 9.26 2.92
N LEU A 81 12.92 8.79 2.12
CA LEU A 81 14.35 9.10 2.28
C LEU A 81 14.76 10.52 1.86
N GLN A 82 13.85 11.34 1.33
CA GLN A 82 14.12 12.77 1.04
C GLN A 82 14.32 13.64 2.31
N GLY A 83 14.19 13.07 3.52
CA GLY A 83 14.49 13.75 4.78
C GLY A 83 16.00 13.94 5.00
N ALA A 84 16.40 15.10 5.55
CA ALA A 84 17.81 15.40 5.83
C ALA A 84 18.35 14.58 7.01
N HIS A 85 17.48 14.29 7.99
CA HIS A 85 17.82 13.51 9.18
C HIS A 85 16.89 12.31 9.35
N LEU A 86 17.31 11.34 10.16
CA LEU A 86 16.50 10.16 10.47
C LEU A 86 15.10 10.57 10.97
N SER A 87 15.01 11.55 11.87
CA SER A 87 13.73 12.07 12.38
C SER A 87 12.80 12.53 11.28
N ASP A 88 13.31 13.19 10.23
CA ASP A 88 12.51 13.66 9.10
C ASP A 88 11.94 12.49 8.31
N VAL A 89 12.76 11.46 8.08
CA VAL A 89 12.34 10.22 7.42
C VAL A 89 11.25 9.52 8.22
N LEU A 90 11.47 9.32 9.53
CA LEU A 90 10.48 8.67 10.41
C LEU A 90 9.16 9.46 10.46
N ASN A 91 9.23 10.79 10.49
CA ASN A 91 8.06 11.67 10.48
C ASN A 91 7.30 11.60 9.14
N ARG A 92 8.01 11.56 8.00
CA ARG A 92 7.40 11.37 6.68
C ARG A 92 6.66 10.05 6.59
N MET A 93 7.28 8.96 7.04
CA MET A 93 6.64 7.64 7.11
C MET A 93 5.37 7.70 7.96
N ALA A 94 5.45 8.24 9.19
CA ALA A 94 4.29 8.35 10.07
C ALA A 94 3.16 9.19 9.46
N ARG A 95 3.49 10.30 8.79
CA ARG A 95 2.53 11.17 8.11
C ARG A 95 1.82 10.44 6.96
N THR A 96 2.54 9.69 6.14
CA THR A 96 1.95 8.89 5.05
C THR A 96 0.87 7.94 5.59
N PHE A 97 1.16 7.21 6.67
CA PHE A 97 0.19 6.30 7.28
C PHE A 97 -0.98 7.05 7.94
N ALA A 98 -0.72 8.19 8.59
CA ALA A 98 -1.77 9.00 9.20
C ALA A 98 -2.73 9.59 8.14
N GLU A 99 -2.19 10.07 7.01
CA GLU A 99 -2.97 10.57 5.88
C GLU A 99 -3.87 9.47 5.30
N ALA A 100 -3.33 8.28 5.06
CA ALA A 100 -4.11 7.16 4.58
C ALA A 100 -5.25 6.79 5.55
N ARG A 101 -4.98 6.76 6.87
CA ARG A 101 -6.02 6.46 7.89
C ARG A 101 -7.11 7.53 7.93
N ALA A 102 -6.76 8.80 7.78
CA ALA A 102 -7.73 9.89 7.76
C ALA A 102 -8.71 9.81 6.57
N LEU A 103 -8.32 9.08 5.52
CA LEU A 103 -9.12 8.86 4.31
C LEU A 103 -9.84 7.50 4.28
N ALA A 104 -9.77 6.72 5.37
CA ALA A 104 -10.31 5.37 5.42
C ALA A 104 -11.84 5.32 5.12
N PRO A 105 -12.33 4.31 4.36
CA PRO A 105 -11.56 3.22 3.76
C PRO A 105 -10.69 3.69 2.59
N ALA A 106 -9.39 3.36 2.59
CA ALA A 106 -8.42 3.84 1.60
C ALA A 106 -7.35 2.80 1.27
N ILE A 107 -6.73 2.96 0.09
CA ILE A 107 -5.54 2.21 -0.32
C ILE A 107 -4.31 3.03 0.05
N LEU A 108 -3.40 2.41 0.80
CA LEU A 108 -2.03 2.87 0.99
C LEU A 108 -1.12 2.03 0.09
N PHE A 109 -0.62 2.63 -1.00
CA PHE A 109 0.34 2.00 -1.90
C PHE A 109 1.75 2.48 -1.58
N ILE A 110 2.67 1.54 -1.29
CA ILE A 110 4.07 1.83 -0.99
C ILE A 110 4.96 1.21 -2.09
N ASP A 111 5.39 2.04 -3.04
CA ASP A 111 6.29 1.61 -4.12
C ASP A 111 7.73 1.46 -3.61
N GLU A 112 8.52 0.65 -4.32
CA GLU A 112 9.94 0.40 -4.01
C GLU A 112 10.19 -0.06 -2.56
N ILE A 113 9.24 -0.79 -1.95
CA ILE A 113 9.33 -1.23 -0.54
C ILE A 113 10.59 -2.06 -0.25
N ASP A 114 11.13 -2.73 -1.26
CA ASP A 114 12.40 -3.45 -1.21
C ASP A 114 13.59 -2.53 -0.89
N GLY A 115 13.47 -1.22 -1.14
CA GLY A 115 14.47 -0.21 -0.80
C GLY A 115 14.69 -0.02 0.71
N ILE A 116 13.77 -0.44 1.59
CA ILE A 116 13.98 -0.40 3.06
C ILE A 116 15.00 -1.45 3.49
N GLY A 117 15.08 -2.56 2.74
CA GLY A 117 16.00 -3.65 3.02
C GLY A 117 15.69 -4.38 4.33
N LYS A 118 16.75 -4.72 5.07
CA LYS A 118 16.70 -5.48 6.33
C LYS A 118 17.53 -4.81 7.41
N ARG A 119 17.29 -5.20 8.67
CA ARG A 119 18.14 -4.77 9.79
C ARG A 119 19.62 -5.11 9.52
N GLN A 120 20.49 -4.16 9.83
CA GLN A 120 21.93 -4.26 9.67
C GLN A 120 22.59 -4.61 11.02
N PRO A 121 23.70 -5.37 11.01
CA PRO A 121 24.54 -5.57 12.19
C PRO A 121 25.04 -4.23 12.75
N ALA A 122 25.19 -4.12 14.07
CA ALA A 122 25.56 -2.87 14.75
C ALA A 122 26.93 -2.33 14.32
N GLU A 123 27.81 -3.20 13.80
CA GLU A 123 29.16 -2.88 13.37
C GLU A 123 29.20 -2.23 11.96
N ARG A 124 28.09 -2.24 11.22
CA ARG A 124 28.02 -1.57 9.91
C ARG A 124 27.88 -0.07 10.05
N GLU A 125 28.53 0.66 9.14
CA GLU A 125 28.31 2.09 8.98
C GLU A 125 26.82 2.37 8.69
N TYR A 126 26.26 3.38 9.35
CA TYR A 126 24.84 3.76 9.29
C TYR A 126 23.83 2.69 9.75
N ALA A 127 24.25 1.68 10.52
CA ALA A 127 23.35 0.64 11.02
C ALA A 127 22.19 1.22 11.82
N ASP A 128 22.44 2.16 12.73
CA ASP A 128 21.39 2.79 13.55
C ASP A 128 20.34 3.52 12.71
N TYR A 129 20.78 4.18 11.63
CA TYR A 129 19.89 4.87 10.70
C TYR A 129 18.95 3.87 10.00
N TRP A 130 19.52 2.85 9.35
CA TRP A 130 18.73 1.86 8.60
C TRP A 130 17.87 0.99 9.52
N ASN A 131 18.39 0.62 10.70
CA ASN A 131 17.62 -0.10 11.71
C ASN A 131 16.44 0.75 12.21
N GLY A 132 16.63 2.06 12.39
CA GLY A 132 15.55 3.00 12.72
C GLY A 132 14.44 3.01 11.66
N VAL A 133 14.81 3.13 10.38
CA VAL A 133 13.86 3.12 9.26
C VAL A 133 13.10 1.78 9.19
N VAL A 134 13.81 0.64 9.25
CA VAL A 134 13.19 -0.69 9.23
C VAL A 134 12.24 -0.87 10.41
N ASN A 135 12.65 -0.49 11.61
CA ASN A 135 11.81 -0.61 12.81
C ASN A 135 10.55 0.25 12.70
N LYS A 136 10.67 1.47 12.18
CA LYS A 136 9.50 2.33 12.00
C LYS A 136 8.54 1.80 10.95
N ALA A 137 9.05 1.23 9.85
CA ALA A 137 8.22 0.60 8.83
C ALA A 137 7.42 -0.57 9.44
N LEU A 138 8.08 -1.44 10.21
CA LEU A 138 7.42 -2.57 10.88
C LEU A 138 6.38 -2.11 11.90
N GLU A 139 6.67 -1.08 12.70
CA GLU A 139 5.74 -0.48 13.66
C GLU A 139 4.47 0.05 12.96
N LEU A 140 4.66 0.82 11.87
CA LEU A 140 3.55 1.40 11.12
C LEU A 140 2.71 0.35 10.40
N LEU A 141 3.35 -0.68 9.81
CA LEU A 141 2.68 -1.80 9.17
C LEU A 141 1.90 -2.64 10.19
N ASP A 142 2.48 -2.96 11.35
CA ASP A 142 1.78 -3.67 12.43
C ASP A 142 0.55 -2.89 12.92
N GLY A 143 0.69 -1.57 13.10
CA GLY A 143 -0.44 -0.71 13.43
C GLY A 143 -1.49 -0.63 12.31
N ALA A 144 -1.11 -0.76 11.04
CA ALA A 144 -2.04 -0.79 9.91
C ALA A 144 -2.75 -2.15 9.81
N VAL A 145 -2.06 -3.24 10.15
CA VAL A 145 -2.61 -4.59 10.19
C VAL A 145 -3.67 -4.75 11.27
N LYS A 146 -3.44 -4.15 12.44
CA LYS A 146 -4.36 -4.20 13.58
C LYS A 146 -5.54 -3.23 13.49
N GLY A 147 -5.43 -2.22 12.63
CA GLY A 147 -6.48 -1.23 12.41
C GLY A 147 -7.43 -1.65 11.29
N GLU A 148 -8.63 -1.05 11.31
CA GLU A 148 -9.58 -1.17 10.21
C GLU A 148 -9.41 -0.02 9.21
N GLY A 149 -9.94 -0.20 8.00
CA GLY A 149 -10.05 0.85 6.99
C GLY A 149 -8.86 1.02 6.03
N LEU A 150 -7.74 0.33 6.24
CA LEU A 150 -6.59 0.40 5.33
C LEU A 150 -6.38 -0.86 4.50
N ILE A 151 -6.39 -0.68 3.18
CA ILE A 151 -5.90 -1.67 2.22
C ILE A 151 -4.45 -1.32 1.92
N VAL A 152 -3.50 -2.21 2.24
CA VAL A 152 -2.06 -1.95 2.07
C VAL A 152 -1.54 -2.75 0.88
N VAL A 153 -0.90 -2.07 -0.08
CA VAL A 153 -0.37 -2.64 -1.33
C VAL A 153 1.09 -2.26 -1.53
#